data_AF-A0A6N6KJU6-F1
#
_entry.id   AF-A0A6N6KJU6-F1
#
_cell.length_a   1.000
_cell.length_b   1.000
_cell.length_c   1.000
_cell.angle_alpha   90.00
_cell.angle_beta   90.00
_cell.angle_gamma   90.00
#
_symmetry.space_group_name_H-M   'P 1'
#
loop_
_entity.id
_entity.type
_entity.pdbx_description
1 polymer ?
#
loop_
_entity_poly.entity_id
_entity_poly.type
_entity_poly.pdbx_seq_one_letter_code
_entity_poly.pdbx_strand_id
1 'polypeptide(L)'
;FSSNLVLDENGPFNNWGTSNHSEEDIDQIMSDYMGITTYPKMTNLPYDAIHHIDMHMKLLDEERILVGEYPEGIADGPQIEANIQYVLNNFVTPYGNPYEIIRVPMPPENGAYPNFGGDYRTYANAIFLNKTILVPTYEEQYDTTGLRIWQEAMPGYNIVGINCNQIIPASGALHCITKEVGTDDPLLVNHEQVRVDICSSEETYLSASIKHSSGIASAKVYYTTDISSGYESMDMAYTDNDIWEVYLPAAEEEATIHYYFEAEANSGKTILRPLTAPAGYFDFDVVVCVNTSEIDPEATRLLDVFPNPASAITCIPVENESPISASIELNNVLGQTIKTIFRGEIPAGESKYFFDAAQLDSGMYFIRLKSGNSSIVQSIVVK
;
A
#
# COMPACT_ATOMS: atom_id res chain seq x y z
N PHE A 1 -4.72 11.30 3.67
CA PHE A 1 -6.11 11.37 3.22
C PHE A 1 -6.89 12.26 4.17
N SER A 2 -7.87 13.00 3.66
CA SER A 2 -8.89 13.74 4.41
C SER A 2 -10.17 13.86 3.59
N SER A 3 -11.25 14.30 4.21
CA SER A 3 -12.41 14.82 3.49
C SER A 3 -12.22 16.31 3.17
N ASN A 4 -13.07 16.86 2.31
CA ASN A 4 -13.10 18.29 2.02
C ASN A 4 -13.50 19.15 3.22
N LEU A 5 -13.96 18.57 4.33
CA LEU A 5 -14.14 19.26 5.61
C LEU A 5 -12.90 20.06 6.01
N VAL A 6 -11.69 19.54 5.76
CA VAL A 6 -10.45 20.26 6.07
C VAL A 6 -10.37 21.61 5.33
N LEU A 7 -10.92 21.68 4.12
CA LEU A 7 -11.01 22.91 3.33
C LEU A 7 -12.15 23.80 3.86
N ASP A 8 -13.30 23.21 4.18
CA ASP A 8 -14.47 23.94 4.68
C ASP A 8 -14.18 24.65 6.02
N GLU A 9 -13.48 23.99 6.93
CA GLU A 9 -13.14 24.51 8.26
C GLU A 9 -11.97 25.50 8.26
N ASN A 10 -11.16 25.52 7.21
CA ASN A 10 -10.02 26.42 7.08
C ASN A 10 -10.19 27.50 6.01
N GLY A 11 -11.25 27.45 5.21
CA GLY A 11 -11.52 28.42 4.16
C GLY A 11 -12.04 29.76 4.68
N PRO A 12 -12.23 30.76 3.80
CA PRO A 12 -12.61 32.13 4.16
C PRO A 12 -14.00 32.27 4.80
N PHE A 13 -14.82 31.22 4.73
CA PHE A 13 -16.19 31.20 5.23
C PHE A 13 -16.36 30.26 6.45
N ASN A 14 -15.27 29.83 7.09
CA ASN A 14 -15.40 28.97 8.27
C ASN A 14 -16.13 29.70 9.41
N ASN A 15 -16.90 28.93 10.18
CA ASN A 15 -17.72 29.45 11.27
C ASN A 15 -16.90 29.84 12.52
N TRP A 16 -15.61 29.53 12.53
CA TRP A 16 -14.73 29.74 13.68
C TRP A 16 -13.98 31.08 13.62
N GLY A 17 -13.84 31.66 12.42
CA GLY A 17 -13.17 32.95 12.18
C GLY A 17 -11.67 32.94 12.53
N THR A 18 -11.07 31.76 12.66
CA THR A 18 -9.74 31.56 13.23
C THR A 18 -8.67 31.13 12.23
N SER A 19 -9.08 30.56 11.10
CA SER A 19 -8.21 30.15 9.99
C SER A 19 -8.72 30.76 8.69
N ASN A 20 -7.84 31.01 7.73
CA ASN A 20 -8.20 31.37 6.36
C ASN A 20 -7.03 30.95 5.47
N HIS A 21 -6.98 29.67 5.18
CA HIS A 21 -5.93 29.01 4.42
C HIS A 21 -6.49 28.58 3.07
N SER A 22 -5.70 28.79 2.00
CA SER A 22 -5.98 28.12 0.74
C SER A 22 -5.71 26.61 0.86
N GLU A 23 -6.10 25.84 -0.15
CA GLU A 23 -5.76 24.43 -0.19
C GLU A 23 -4.23 24.22 -0.20
N GLU A 24 -3.49 25.06 -0.92
CA GLU A 24 -2.02 25.02 -0.95
C GLU A 24 -1.40 25.34 0.41
N ASP A 25 -1.96 26.29 1.18
CA ASP A 25 -1.50 26.58 2.54
C ASP A 25 -1.70 25.36 3.45
N ILE A 26 -2.85 24.68 3.34
CA ILE A 26 -3.15 23.47 4.10
C ILE A 26 -2.16 22.36 3.74
N ASP A 27 -1.92 22.14 2.45
CA ASP A 27 -0.97 21.13 1.96
C ASP A 27 0.45 21.42 2.45
N GLN A 28 0.87 22.69 2.43
CA GLN A 28 2.17 23.10 2.95
C GLN A 28 2.28 22.85 4.46
N ILE A 29 1.23 23.15 5.24
CA ILE A 29 1.22 22.87 6.68
C ILE A 29 1.35 21.36 6.94
N MET A 30 0.63 20.52 6.20
CA MET A 30 0.72 19.07 6.35
C MET A 30 2.10 18.53 5.93
N SER A 31 2.71 19.13 4.92
CA SER A 31 4.09 18.83 4.52
C SER A 31 5.09 19.22 5.62
N ASP A 32 5.02 20.45 6.14
CA ASP A 32 5.98 20.99 7.11
C ASP A 32 5.94 20.27 8.46
N TYR A 33 4.75 19.92 8.94
CA TYR A 33 4.56 19.37 10.29
C TYR A 33 4.43 17.84 10.31
N MET A 34 3.95 17.23 9.22
CA MET A 34 3.67 15.79 9.17
C MET A 34 4.47 15.05 8.08
N GLY A 35 5.23 15.77 7.24
CA GLY A 35 6.01 15.19 6.14
C GLY A 35 5.14 14.66 4.98
N ILE A 36 3.89 15.09 4.89
CA ILE A 36 2.93 14.60 3.88
C ILE A 36 3.10 15.40 2.58
N THR A 37 3.63 14.76 1.55
CA THR A 37 3.82 15.37 0.21
C THR A 37 2.66 15.11 -0.75
N THR A 38 1.89 14.05 -0.50
CA THR A 38 0.66 13.72 -1.23
C THR A 38 -0.49 13.68 -0.23
N TYR A 39 -1.42 14.63 -0.35
CA TYR A 39 -2.54 14.76 0.60
C TYR A 39 -3.90 14.69 -0.12
N PRO A 40 -4.41 13.46 -0.39
CA PRO A 40 -5.68 13.28 -1.06
C PRO A 40 -6.84 13.80 -0.20
N LYS A 41 -7.74 14.57 -0.82
CA LYS A 41 -8.94 15.11 -0.19
C LYS A 41 -10.16 14.62 -0.94
N MET A 42 -11.13 14.06 -0.22
CA MET A 42 -12.29 13.38 -0.78
C MET A 42 -13.56 14.18 -0.54
N THR A 43 -14.55 14.00 -1.42
CA THR A 43 -15.84 14.67 -1.26
C THR A 43 -16.50 14.23 0.05
N ASN A 44 -17.06 15.20 0.79
CA ASN A 44 -17.76 14.95 2.04
C ASN A 44 -18.92 13.96 1.84
N LEU A 45 -19.15 13.13 2.85
CA LEU A 45 -20.19 12.12 2.83
C LEU A 45 -21.56 12.74 3.23
N PRO A 46 -22.66 12.44 2.51
CA PRO A 46 -23.97 13.05 2.79
C PRO A 46 -24.57 12.76 4.18
N TYR A 47 -24.31 11.59 4.76
CA TYR A 47 -24.96 11.13 6.00
C TYR A 47 -24.03 11.01 7.20
N ASP A 48 -22.71 10.93 6.98
CA ASP A 48 -21.74 11.20 8.05
C ASP A 48 -21.75 12.70 8.39
N ALA A 49 -22.39 13.05 9.50
CA ALA A 49 -22.59 14.44 9.91
C ALA A 49 -21.30 15.18 10.31
N ILE A 50 -20.21 14.45 10.59
CA ILE A 50 -18.92 15.04 10.96
C ILE A 50 -17.89 14.95 9.83
N HIS A 51 -18.20 14.23 8.74
CA HIS A 51 -17.35 14.08 7.56
C HIS A 51 -15.92 13.60 7.86
N HIS A 52 -15.69 12.87 8.96
CA HIS A 52 -14.35 12.39 9.30
C HIS A 52 -14.03 11.08 8.59
N ILE A 53 -12.83 10.98 8.02
CA ILE A 53 -12.42 9.79 7.25
C ILE A 53 -12.37 8.52 8.10
N ASP A 54 -12.07 8.64 9.39
CA ASP A 54 -11.97 7.51 10.33
C ASP A 54 -13.33 6.82 10.60
N MET A 55 -14.44 7.43 10.18
CA MET A 55 -15.76 6.83 10.28
C MET A 55 -16.03 5.83 9.15
N HIS A 56 -15.30 5.89 8.03
CA HIS A 56 -15.55 5.07 6.85
C HIS A 56 -14.31 4.46 6.21
N MET A 57 -13.11 4.87 6.62
CA MET A 57 -11.84 4.46 6.01
C MET A 57 -10.74 4.33 7.07
N LYS A 58 -9.87 3.33 6.94
CA LYS A 58 -8.67 3.18 7.76
C LYS A 58 -7.52 2.60 6.95
N LEU A 59 -6.36 3.28 6.98
CA LEU A 59 -5.12 2.71 6.48
C LEU A 59 -4.70 1.55 7.39
N LEU A 60 -4.44 0.39 6.80
CA LEU A 60 -3.98 -0.80 7.52
C LEU A 60 -2.46 -0.92 7.50
N ASP A 61 -1.88 -0.53 6.37
CA ASP A 61 -0.46 -0.41 6.11
C ASP A 61 -0.24 0.57 4.93
N GLU A 62 0.95 0.55 4.32
CA GLU A 62 1.36 1.46 3.26
C GLU A 62 0.61 1.20 1.93
N GLU A 63 -0.05 0.05 1.79
CA GLU A 63 -0.68 -0.37 0.53
C GLU A 63 -2.17 -0.71 0.63
N ARG A 64 -2.66 -1.03 1.83
CA ARG A 64 -4.02 -1.54 2.04
C ARG A 64 -4.89 -0.57 2.84
N ILE A 65 -6.12 -0.39 2.38
CA ILE A 65 -7.11 0.50 2.97
C ILE A 65 -8.37 -0.30 3.29
N LEU A 66 -8.79 -0.31 4.55
CA LEU A 66 -10.08 -0.82 4.95
C LEU A 66 -11.14 0.27 4.77
N VAL A 67 -12.23 -0.04 4.06
CA VAL A 67 -13.32 0.89 3.76
C VAL A 67 -14.67 0.26 4.11
N GLY A 68 -15.51 1.03 4.80
CA GLY A 68 -16.87 0.61 5.14
C GLY A 68 -17.78 0.50 3.93
N GLU A 69 -18.62 -0.53 3.91
CA GLU A 69 -19.49 -0.85 2.80
C GLU A 69 -20.96 -0.83 3.22
N TYR A 70 -21.77 -0.07 2.50
CA TYR A 70 -23.23 -0.11 2.59
C TYR A 70 -23.81 -0.95 1.45
N PRO A 71 -25.05 -1.46 1.60
CA PRO A 71 -25.79 -1.99 0.45
C PRO A 71 -25.90 -0.97 -0.68
N GLU A 72 -26.07 -1.46 -1.91
CA GLU A 72 -26.16 -0.61 -3.10
C GLU A 72 -27.23 0.48 -2.96
N GLY A 73 -26.85 1.74 -3.19
CA GLY A 73 -27.74 2.89 -3.12
C GLY A 73 -28.14 3.34 -1.71
N ILE A 74 -27.59 2.74 -0.66
CA ILE A 74 -27.95 3.04 0.74
C ILE A 74 -26.92 3.98 1.37
N ALA A 75 -27.43 4.95 2.15
CA ALA A 75 -26.65 5.90 2.93
C ALA A 75 -25.50 6.52 2.12
N ASP A 76 -24.28 6.48 2.66
CA ASP A 76 -23.10 7.03 2.00
C ASP A 76 -22.47 6.10 0.96
N GLY A 77 -23.01 4.89 0.76
CA GLY A 77 -22.46 3.89 -0.15
C GLY A 77 -22.09 4.45 -1.54
N PRO A 78 -22.99 5.15 -2.24
CA PRO A 78 -22.67 5.75 -3.54
C PRO A 78 -21.51 6.75 -3.52
N GLN A 79 -21.41 7.58 -2.46
CA GLN A 79 -20.34 8.58 -2.37
C GLN A 79 -19.02 7.95 -1.91
N ILE A 80 -19.06 6.94 -1.04
CA ILE A 80 -17.89 6.15 -0.66
C ILE A 80 -17.29 5.48 -1.91
N GLU A 81 -18.12 4.87 -2.77
CA GLU A 81 -17.64 4.25 -4.00
C GLU A 81 -17.02 5.29 -4.94
N ALA A 82 -17.65 6.45 -5.12
CA ALA A 82 -17.08 7.54 -5.91
C ALA A 82 -15.73 8.03 -5.35
N ASN A 83 -15.59 8.10 -4.02
CA ASN A 83 -14.35 8.49 -3.35
C ASN A 83 -13.26 7.40 -3.53
N ILE A 84 -13.61 6.11 -3.44
CA ILE A 84 -12.66 5.01 -3.73
C ILE A 84 -12.16 5.12 -5.17
N GLN A 85 -13.06 5.29 -6.15
CA GLN A 85 -12.66 5.44 -7.56
C GLN A 85 -11.79 6.67 -7.78
N TYR A 86 -12.09 7.79 -7.10
CA TYR A 86 -11.21 8.96 -7.12
C TYR A 86 -9.81 8.61 -6.58
N VAL A 87 -9.71 7.89 -5.46
CA VAL A 87 -8.42 7.50 -4.89
C VAL A 87 -7.64 6.60 -5.87
N LEU A 88 -8.26 5.53 -6.35
CA LEU A 88 -7.61 4.54 -7.22
C LEU A 88 -7.19 5.11 -8.58
N ASN A 89 -7.90 6.11 -9.10
CA ASN A 89 -7.58 6.72 -10.39
C ASN A 89 -6.52 7.83 -10.33
N ASN A 90 -6.24 8.39 -9.14
CA ASN A 90 -5.41 9.59 -9.02
C ASN A 90 -4.17 9.38 -8.12
N PHE A 91 -4.14 8.32 -7.31
CA PHE A 91 -3.08 8.10 -6.34
C PHE A 91 -2.61 6.65 -6.32
N VAL A 92 -1.35 6.48 -5.96
CA VAL A 92 -0.68 5.19 -5.79
C VAL A 92 -0.12 5.09 -4.38
N THR A 93 0.22 3.88 -3.96
CA THR A 93 0.95 3.61 -2.72
C THR A 93 2.33 4.28 -2.76
N PRO A 94 3.03 4.43 -1.62
CA PRO A 94 4.41 4.92 -1.60
C PRO A 94 5.39 4.10 -2.46
N TYR A 95 5.01 2.87 -2.84
CA TYR A 95 5.79 2.00 -3.70
C TYR A 95 5.40 2.10 -5.19
N GLY A 96 4.35 2.87 -5.50
CA GLY A 96 3.87 3.08 -6.87
C GLY A 96 2.80 2.08 -7.33
N ASN A 97 2.29 1.24 -6.43
CA ASN A 97 1.22 0.29 -6.72
C ASN A 97 -0.16 0.94 -6.57
N PRO A 98 -1.23 0.39 -7.17
CA PRO A 98 -2.59 0.72 -6.77
C PRO A 98 -2.85 0.30 -5.32
N TYR A 99 -3.63 1.11 -4.57
CA TYR A 99 -4.09 0.71 -3.25
C TYR A 99 -5.01 -0.51 -3.32
N GLU A 100 -4.84 -1.44 -2.38
CA GLU A 100 -5.79 -2.53 -2.19
C GLU A 100 -6.92 -2.07 -1.26
N ILE A 101 -8.17 -2.33 -1.66
CA ILE A 101 -9.35 -1.95 -0.88
C ILE A 101 -9.96 -3.18 -0.22
N ILE A 102 -9.95 -3.20 1.11
CA ILE A 102 -10.60 -4.22 1.93
C ILE A 102 -11.95 -3.68 2.39
N ARG A 103 -13.03 -4.35 1.99
CA ARG A 103 -14.40 -3.92 2.30
C ARG A 103 -14.88 -4.52 3.60
N VAL A 104 -15.50 -3.70 4.46
CA VAL A 104 -16.15 -4.17 5.68
C VAL A 104 -17.62 -3.73 5.73
N PRO A 105 -18.61 -4.63 5.80
CA PRO A 105 -20.02 -4.25 5.83
C PRO A 105 -20.36 -3.38 7.04
N MET A 106 -20.95 -2.20 6.83
CA MET A 106 -21.46 -1.35 7.90
C MET A 106 -22.74 -1.96 8.48
N PRO A 107 -22.84 -2.14 9.81
CA PRO A 107 -24.00 -2.77 10.41
C PRO A 107 -25.16 -1.75 10.56
N PRO A 108 -26.41 -2.13 10.23
CA PRO A 108 -27.55 -1.27 10.52
C PRO A 108 -27.85 -1.22 12.03
N GLU A 109 -28.63 -0.24 12.44
CA GLU A 109 -29.26 -0.18 13.75
C GLU A 109 -30.73 -0.55 13.65
N ASN A 110 -31.16 -1.65 14.28
CA ASN A 110 -32.56 -2.10 14.21
C ASN A 110 -33.09 -2.20 12.75
N GLY A 111 -32.21 -2.54 11.80
CA GLY A 111 -32.53 -2.60 10.37
C GLY A 111 -32.53 -1.26 9.62
N ALA A 112 -32.21 -0.14 10.27
CA ALA A 112 -32.09 1.17 9.65
C ALA A 112 -30.61 1.59 9.49
N TYR A 113 -30.31 2.19 8.33
CA TYR A 113 -29.03 2.85 8.05
C TYR A 113 -29.17 4.38 8.22
N PRO A 114 -28.08 5.17 8.18
CA PRO A 114 -28.15 6.62 8.40
C PRO A 114 -29.17 7.39 7.55
N ASN A 115 -29.38 7.00 6.30
CA ASN A 115 -30.41 7.60 5.43
C ASN A 115 -31.86 7.32 5.85
N PHE A 116 -32.06 6.37 6.76
CA PHE A 116 -33.35 6.08 7.40
C PHE A 116 -33.34 6.40 8.90
N GLY A 117 -32.35 7.16 9.38
CA GLY A 117 -32.26 7.63 10.76
C GLY A 117 -31.65 6.63 11.76
N GLY A 118 -30.95 5.61 11.30
CA GLY A 118 -30.11 4.77 12.16
C GLY A 118 -28.76 5.42 12.47
N ASP A 119 -28.13 5.01 13.57
CA ASP A 119 -26.77 5.48 13.92
C ASP A 119 -25.71 5.13 12.86
N TYR A 120 -24.66 5.95 12.78
CA TYR A 120 -23.51 5.76 11.88
C TYR A 120 -22.56 4.67 12.38
N ARG A 121 -23.05 3.44 12.54
CA ARG A 121 -22.24 2.32 13.03
C ARG A 121 -21.20 1.91 12.00
N THR A 122 -19.98 1.72 12.45
CA THR A 122 -18.83 1.44 11.59
C THR A 122 -17.81 0.53 12.27
N TYR A 123 -17.18 -0.36 11.52
CA TYR A 123 -16.02 -1.14 11.96
C TYR A 123 -14.68 -0.47 11.62
N ALA A 124 -14.69 0.60 10.83
CA ALA A 124 -13.48 1.31 10.39
C ALA A 124 -12.89 2.19 11.50
N ASN A 125 -13.71 2.64 12.46
CA ASN A 125 -13.30 3.51 13.57
C ASN A 125 -12.55 2.74 14.70
N ALA A 126 -11.64 1.87 14.28
CA ALA A 126 -10.78 1.03 15.11
C ALA A 126 -9.49 1.77 15.50
N ILE A 127 -8.85 1.33 16.58
CA ILE A 127 -7.57 1.86 17.07
C ILE A 127 -6.51 0.77 17.14
N PHE A 128 -5.30 1.10 16.68
CA PHE A 128 -4.12 0.25 16.73
C PHE A 128 -3.35 0.54 18.01
N LEU A 129 -3.04 -0.51 18.76
CA LEU A 129 -2.26 -0.49 20.00
C LEU A 129 -1.15 -1.52 19.89
N ASN A 130 -0.06 -1.14 19.22
CA ASN A 130 1.04 -2.05 18.87
C ASN A 130 0.49 -3.30 18.15
N LYS A 131 0.59 -4.48 18.76
CA LYS A 131 0.13 -5.77 18.20
C LYS A 131 -1.36 -6.08 18.47
N THR A 132 -2.13 -5.13 19.01
CA THR A 132 -3.56 -5.28 19.31
C THR A 132 -4.37 -4.25 18.53
N ILE A 133 -5.53 -4.64 18.00
CA ILE A 133 -6.47 -3.71 17.36
C ILE A 133 -7.80 -3.82 18.11
N LEU A 134 -8.27 -2.68 18.60
CA LEU A 134 -9.60 -2.59 19.19
C LEU A 134 -10.58 -2.17 18.11
N VAL A 135 -11.58 -3.01 17.84
CA VAL A 135 -12.58 -2.82 16.79
C VAL A 135 -13.93 -2.53 17.46
N PRO A 136 -14.65 -1.46 17.08
CA PRO A 136 -15.98 -1.20 17.61
C PRO A 136 -16.95 -2.32 17.20
N THR A 137 -17.83 -2.73 18.11
CA THR A 137 -18.87 -3.74 17.88
C THR A 137 -20.25 -3.23 18.33
N TYR A 138 -21.31 -3.83 17.81
CA TYR A 138 -22.68 -3.34 17.97
C TYR A 138 -23.69 -4.47 18.19
N GLU A 139 -23.77 -5.42 17.26
CA GLU A 139 -24.72 -6.54 17.29
C GLU A 139 -24.03 -7.80 16.77
N GLU A 140 -24.04 -8.88 17.56
CA GLU A 140 -23.28 -10.11 17.29
C GLU A 140 -23.52 -10.68 15.88
N GLN A 141 -24.75 -10.60 15.37
CA GLN A 141 -25.11 -11.06 14.03
C GLN A 141 -24.32 -10.38 12.90
N TYR A 142 -23.87 -9.14 13.10
CA TYR A 142 -23.03 -8.39 12.15
C TYR A 142 -21.56 -8.39 12.58
N ASP A 143 -21.31 -8.30 13.89
CA ASP A 143 -19.97 -8.18 14.47
C ASP A 143 -19.07 -9.34 14.08
N THR A 144 -19.64 -10.55 14.00
CA THR A 144 -18.91 -11.76 13.58
C THR A 144 -18.26 -11.61 12.21
N THR A 145 -18.93 -10.94 11.26
CA THR A 145 -18.38 -10.69 9.93
C THR A 145 -17.33 -9.58 9.96
N GLY A 146 -17.62 -8.47 10.64
CA GLY A 146 -16.68 -7.35 10.77
C GLY A 146 -15.36 -7.76 11.43
N LEU A 147 -15.43 -8.49 12.55
CA LEU A 147 -14.25 -8.97 13.26
C LEU A 147 -13.45 -10.00 12.45
N ARG A 148 -14.11 -10.89 11.71
CA ARG A 148 -13.43 -11.85 10.83
C ARG A 148 -12.63 -11.14 9.73
N ILE A 149 -13.22 -10.13 9.08
CA ILE A 149 -12.52 -9.35 8.04
C ILE A 149 -11.29 -8.66 8.63
N TRP A 150 -11.40 -8.08 9.83
CA TRP A 150 -10.25 -7.51 10.54
C TRP A 150 -9.16 -8.55 10.86
N GLN A 151 -9.54 -9.76 11.26
CA GLN A 151 -8.60 -10.85 11.55
C GLN A 151 -7.88 -11.34 10.29
N GLU A 152 -8.60 -11.48 9.18
CA GLU A 152 -8.05 -11.87 7.87
C GLU A 152 -7.12 -10.78 7.31
N ALA A 153 -7.52 -9.51 7.44
CA ALA A 153 -6.74 -8.37 6.94
C ALA A 153 -5.47 -8.10 7.77
N MET A 154 -5.46 -8.45 9.07
CA MET A 154 -4.36 -8.17 9.99
C MET A 154 -3.79 -9.43 10.67
N PRO A 155 -3.14 -10.34 9.92
CA PRO A 155 -2.58 -11.57 10.47
C PRO A 155 -1.65 -11.35 11.66
N GLY A 156 -1.80 -12.19 12.68
CA GLY A 156 -1.01 -12.14 13.91
C GLY A 156 -1.37 -11.01 14.89
N TYR A 157 -2.24 -10.06 14.52
CA TYR A 157 -2.74 -9.06 15.46
C TYR A 157 -3.78 -9.67 16.39
N ASN A 158 -3.78 -9.21 17.64
CA ASN A 158 -4.85 -9.51 18.58
C ASN A 158 -6.04 -8.59 18.32
N ILE A 159 -7.10 -9.11 17.71
CA ILE A 159 -8.33 -8.35 17.41
C ILE A 159 -9.30 -8.46 18.57
N VAL A 160 -9.71 -7.32 19.14
CA VAL A 160 -10.62 -7.26 20.29
C VAL A 160 -11.82 -6.37 19.98
N GLY A 161 -13.02 -6.96 19.99
CA GLY A 161 -14.27 -6.24 19.83
C GLY A 161 -14.70 -5.49 21.09
N ILE A 162 -15.09 -4.22 20.97
CA ILE A 162 -15.58 -3.39 22.08
C ILE A 162 -16.96 -2.83 21.72
N ASN A 163 -17.97 -3.14 22.54
CA ASN A 163 -19.33 -2.67 22.29
C ASN A 163 -19.40 -1.13 22.37
N CYS A 164 -19.78 -0.50 21.26
CA CYS A 164 -19.82 0.95 21.09
C CYS A 164 -21.23 1.53 20.97
N ASN A 165 -22.31 0.74 21.20
CA ASN A 165 -23.68 1.23 21.10
C ASN A 165 -23.98 2.45 21.98
N GLN A 166 -23.26 2.62 23.10
CA GLN A 166 -23.47 3.76 24.00
C GLN A 166 -22.82 5.05 23.53
N ILE A 167 -21.80 4.98 22.67
CA ILE A 167 -21.02 6.15 22.22
C ILE A 167 -21.34 6.55 20.78
N ILE A 168 -21.74 5.59 19.94
CA ILE A 168 -22.03 5.83 18.52
C ILE A 168 -23.14 6.87 18.24
N PRO A 169 -24.18 7.06 19.09
CA PRO A 169 -25.15 8.13 18.88
C PRO A 169 -24.55 9.54 18.96
N ALA A 170 -23.33 9.69 19.51
CA ALA A 170 -22.56 10.93 19.53
C ALA A 170 -21.62 11.07 18.31
N SER A 171 -21.88 10.32 17.24
CA SER A 171 -21.17 10.37 15.95
C SER A 171 -19.70 9.90 15.98
N GLY A 172 -19.31 9.05 16.93
CA GLY A 172 -17.96 8.50 16.99
C GLY A 172 -17.85 7.19 17.76
N ALA A 173 -16.75 6.46 17.57
CA ALA A 173 -16.45 5.24 18.29
C ALA A 173 -15.05 5.26 18.92
N LEU A 174 -14.31 4.14 18.89
CA LEU A 174 -13.06 3.96 19.62
C LEU A 174 -11.96 4.92 19.16
N HIS A 175 -11.77 5.07 17.85
CA HIS A 175 -10.73 5.94 17.31
C HIS A 175 -10.98 7.41 17.67
N CYS A 176 -12.24 7.88 17.59
CA CYS A 176 -12.59 9.27 17.88
C CYS A 176 -12.30 9.70 19.33
N ILE A 177 -12.30 8.77 20.28
CA ILE A 177 -12.11 9.06 21.71
C ILE A 177 -10.71 8.65 22.22
N THR A 178 -9.81 8.24 21.33
CA THR A 178 -8.46 7.81 21.68
C THR A 178 -7.42 8.56 20.87
N LYS A 179 -6.18 8.60 21.39
CA LYS A 179 -5.04 9.13 20.65
C LYS A 179 -3.78 8.33 20.99
N GLU A 180 -3.18 7.75 19.98
CA GLU A 180 -1.89 7.07 20.09
C GLU A 180 -0.76 8.05 20.46
N VAL A 181 0.20 7.56 21.23
CA VAL A 181 1.45 8.27 21.51
C VAL A 181 2.57 7.43 20.90
N GLY A 182 3.26 8.02 19.93
CA GLY A 182 4.41 7.37 19.28
C GLY A 182 5.55 7.13 20.27
N THR A 183 6.41 6.16 19.95
CA THR A 183 7.66 6.00 20.68
C THR A 183 8.62 7.15 20.34
N ASP A 184 9.38 7.60 21.33
CA ASP A 184 10.56 8.44 21.09
C ASP A 184 11.56 7.68 20.22
N ASP A 185 12.31 8.36 19.34
CA ASP A 185 13.33 7.80 18.44
C ASP A 185 12.89 6.48 17.75
N PRO A 186 11.91 6.50 16.83
CA PRO A 186 11.40 5.28 16.22
C PRO A 186 12.47 4.57 15.37
N LEU A 187 12.47 3.25 15.41
CA LEU A 187 13.15 2.39 14.44
C LEU A 187 12.11 1.99 13.39
N LEU A 188 12.34 2.41 12.15
CA LEU A 188 11.44 2.20 11.02
C LEU A 188 12.00 1.12 10.10
N VAL A 189 11.14 0.22 9.63
CA VAL A 189 11.44 -0.80 8.61
C VAL A 189 10.29 -0.79 7.61
N ASN A 190 10.56 -0.31 6.40
CA ASN A 190 9.58 -0.24 5.31
C ASN A 190 10.02 -1.16 4.17
N HIS A 191 9.08 -1.93 3.63
CA HIS A 191 9.33 -2.93 2.61
C HIS A 191 8.13 -3.00 1.67
N GLU A 192 8.41 -2.97 0.36
CA GLU A 192 7.43 -3.30 -0.68
C GLU A 192 7.35 -4.81 -0.81
N GLN A 193 6.18 -5.39 -0.54
CA GLN A 193 5.98 -6.83 -0.66
C GLN A 193 6.24 -7.29 -2.09
N VAL A 194 6.93 -8.43 -2.24
CA VAL A 194 7.06 -9.12 -3.52
C VAL A 194 5.68 -9.59 -3.99
N ARG A 195 5.23 -9.08 -5.14
CA ARG A 195 3.90 -9.34 -5.73
C ARG A 195 3.94 -10.19 -7.00
N VAL A 196 5.11 -10.72 -7.32
CA VAL A 196 5.37 -11.40 -8.59
C VAL A 196 5.84 -12.81 -8.32
N ASP A 197 5.37 -13.72 -9.14
CA ASP A 197 5.82 -15.10 -9.12
C ASP A 197 7.33 -15.15 -9.42
N ILE A 198 8.07 -15.85 -8.57
CA ILE A 198 9.52 -16.02 -8.75
C ILE A 198 9.78 -17.36 -9.43
N CYS A 199 10.60 -17.37 -10.48
CA CYS A 199 11.00 -18.60 -11.14
C CYS A 199 11.90 -19.43 -10.21
N SER A 200 11.62 -20.72 -10.07
CA SER A 200 12.34 -21.68 -9.21
C SER A 200 13.85 -21.78 -9.42
N SER A 201 14.37 -21.25 -10.53
CA SER A 201 15.82 -21.20 -10.80
C SER A 201 16.48 -19.86 -10.48
N GLU A 202 15.72 -18.87 -10.02
CA GLU A 202 16.20 -17.53 -9.69
C GLU A 202 16.31 -17.32 -8.17
N GLU A 203 17.33 -16.56 -7.76
CA GLU A 203 17.38 -15.99 -6.41
C GLU A 203 16.33 -14.88 -6.28
N THR A 204 15.76 -14.72 -5.08
CA THR A 204 14.80 -13.63 -4.83
C THR A 204 15.50 -12.44 -4.21
N TYR A 205 15.45 -11.29 -4.89
CA TYR A 205 15.90 -10.02 -4.33
C TYR A 205 14.84 -9.46 -3.37
N LEU A 206 15.24 -9.23 -2.12
CA LEU A 206 14.45 -8.52 -1.12
C LEU A 206 15.21 -7.28 -0.64
N SER A 207 14.48 -6.21 -0.39
CA SER A 207 15.07 -4.99 0.18
C SER A 207 14.13 -4.28 1.14
N ALA A 208 14.67 -3.60 2.14
CA ALA A 208 13.90 -2.78 3.07
C ALA A 208 14.63 -1.45 3.34
N SER A 209 13.86 -0.37 3.48
CA SER A 209 14.37 0.90 4.00
C SER A 209 14.33 0.86 5.53
N ILE A 210 15.48 0.97 6.18
CA ILE A 210 15.63 0.81 7.63
C ILE A 210 16.29 2.06 8.23
N LYS A 211 15.57 2.77 9.09
CA LYS A 211 15.96 4.09 9.61
C LYS A 211 15.86 4.18 11.12
N HIS A 212 16.89 4.75 11.74
CA HIS A 212 16.89 5.16 13.14
C HIS A 212 17.94 6.25 13.35
N SER A 213 17.69 7.19 14.27
CA SER A 213 18.56 8.36 14.52
C SER A 213 19.99 7.98 14.96
N SER A 214 20.16 6.85 15.64
CA SER A 214 21.48 6.31 16.01
C SER A 214 22.20 5.52 14.91
N GLY A 215 21.57 5.32 13.74
CA GLY A 215 21.99 4.32 12.75
C GLY A 215 21.61 2.89 13.14
N ILE A 216 21.85 1.96 12.21
CA ILE A 216 21.44 0.56 12.28
C ILE A 216 22.63 -0.33 12.64
N ALA A 217 22.45 -1.18 13.65
CA ALA A 217 23.43 -2.14 14.12
C ALA A 217 23.38 -3.45 13.33
N SER A 218 22.17 -3.96 13.07
CA SER A 218 21.96 -5.14 12.25
C SER A 218 20.59 -5.13 11.57
N ALA A 219 20.50 -5.82 10.43
CA ALA A 219 19.25 -6.10 9.73
C ALA A 219 19.29 -7.54 9.22
N LYS A 220 18.19 -8.26 9.41
CA LYS A 220 18.04 -9.68 9.04
C LYS A 220 16.73 -9.89 8.33
N VAL A 221 16.73 -10.83 7.39
CA VAL A 221 15.50 -11.46 6.90
C VAL A 221 15.38 -12.84 7.51
N TYR A 222 14.18 -13.20 7.92
CA TYR A 222 13.80 -14.55 8.32
C TYR A 222 12.87 -15.10 7.26
N TYR A 223 13.14 -16.30 6.73
CA TYR A 223 12.32 -16.91 5.68
C TYR A 223 12.16 -18.42 5.86
N THR A 224 11.09 -18.97 5.27
CA THR A 224 10.79 -20.41 5.28
C THR A 224 9.83 -20.78 4.15
N THR A 225 9.86 -22.04 3.71
CA THR A 225 8.83 -22.64 2.85
C THR A 225 7.80 -23.45 3.64
N ASP A 226 8.04 -23.66 4.93
CA ASP A 226 7.14 -24.39 5.83
C ASP A 226 7.18 -23.76 7.22
N ILE A 227 6.13 -22.99 7.51
CA ILE A 227 5.97 -22.28 8.80
C ILE A 227 6.06 -23.25 9.99
N SER A 228 5.65 -24.52 9.82
CA SER A 228 5.70 -25.52 10.89
C SER A 228 7.12 -25.98 11.21
N SER A 229 8.04 -25.86 10.25
CA SER A 229 9.47 -26.16 10.39
C SER A 229 10.27 -25.00 11.00
N GLY A 230 9.67 -23.81 11.13
CA GLY A 230 10.33 -22.60 11.63
C GLY A 230 11.03 -21.81 10.53
N TYR A 231 11.70 -20.72 10.92
CA TYR A 231 12.36 -19.79 10.00
C TYR A 231 13.88 -19.90 10.08
N GLU A 232 14.52 -19.89 8.92
CA GLU A 232 15.96 -19.64 8.78
C GLU A 232 16.21 -18.13 8.67
N SER A 233 17.43 -17.66 8.92
CA SER A 233 17.76 -16.23 8.90
C SER A 233 18.99 -15.92 8.05
N MET A 234 18.96 -14.80 7.33
CA MET A 234 20.09 -14.24 6.60
C MET A 234 20.33 -12.78 7.00
N ASP A 235 21.61 -12.39 7.08
CA ASP A 235 21.99 -11.00 7.29
C ASP A 235 21.76 -10.21 5.99
N MET A 236 21.20 -9.01 6.12
CA MET A 236 21.05 -8.08 5.01
C MET A 236 22.30 -7.21 4.87
N ALA A 237 22.63 -6.82 3.65
CA ALA A 237 23.73 -5.91 3.35
C ALA A 237 23.20 -4.47 3.21
N TYR A 238 23.84 -3.52 3.87
CA TYR A 238 23.57 -2.10 3.67
C TYR A 238 24.13 -1.63 2.32
N THR A 239 23.34 -0.86 1.58
CA THR A 239 23.75 -0.23 0.33
C THR A 239 23.85 1.29 0.47
N ASP A 240 22.90 2.04 -0.07
CA ASP A 240 22.80 3.49 0.05
C ASP A 240 21.37 3.91 0.44
N ASN A 241 21.19 5.17 0.83
CA ASN A 241 19.87 5.76 1.10
C ASN A 241 18.99 4.98 2.10
N ASP A 242 19.60 4.46 3.17
CA ASP A 242 18.94 3.64 4.20
C ASP A 242 18.41 2.28 3.71
N ILE A 243 18.83 1.82 2.52
CA ILE A 243 18.40 0.54 1.95
C ILE A 243 19.30 -0.60 2.44
N TRP A 244 18.65 -1.69 2.81
CA TRP A 244 19.26 -2.98 3.14
C TRP A 244 18.71 -4.03 2.20
N GLU A 245 19.57 -4.89 1.66
CA GLU A 245 19.19 -5.88 0.66
C GLU A 245 19.69 -7.29 1.00
N VAL A 246 19.03 -8.30 0.41
CA VAL A 246 19.41 -9.71 0.53
C VAL A 246 18.90 -10.47 -0.70
N TYR A 247 19.65 -11.48 -1.10
CA TYR A 247 19.27 -12.42 -2.15
C TYR A 247 18.96 -13.76 -1.49
N LEU A 248 17.67 -14.10 -1.41
CA LEU A 248 17.26 -15.42 -0.93
C LEU A 248 17.64 -16.48 -1.97
N PRO A 249 18.12 -17.66 -1.54
CA PRO A 249 18.41 -18.74 -2.46
C PRO A 249 17.15 -19.17 -3.21
N ALA A 250 17.34 -19.69 -4.42
CA ALA A 250 16.28 -20.32 -5.18
C ALA A 250 15.59 -21.43 -4.37
N ALA A 251 14.27 -21.51 -4.50
CA ALA A 251 13.46 -22.50 -3.80
C ALA A 251 12.79 -23.46 -4.79
N GLU A 252 12.31 -24.59 -4.27
CA GLU A 252 11.64 -25.62 -5.06
C GLU A 252 10.40 -25.06 -5.78
N GLU A 253 10.08 -25.65 -6.93
CA GLU A 253 8.89 -25.31 -7.71
C GLU A 253 7.61 -25.50 -6.88
N GLU A 254 6.65 -24.59 -7.08
CA GLU A 254 5.34 -24.58 -6.39
C GLU A 254 5.43 -24.38 -4.87
N ALA A 255 6.56 -23.92 -4.35
CA ALA A 255 6.70 -23.51 -2.95
C ALA A 255 6.19 -22.07 -2.73
N THR A 256 5.64 -21.80 -1.56
CA THR A 256 5.39 -20.43 -1.07
C THR A 256 6.50 -20.06 -0.10
N ILE A 257 7.16 -18.93 -0.30
CA ILE A 257 8.15 -18.40 0.65
C ILE A 257 7.44 -17.44 1.59
N HIS A 258 7.50 -17.71 2.89
CA HIS A 258 7.04 -16.82 3.94
C HIS A 258 8.25 -16.13 4.58
N TYR A 259 8.18 -14.81 4.79
CA TYR A 259 9.31 -14.06 5.33
C TYR A 259 8.90 -12.83 6.15
N TYR A 260 9.82 -12.37 7.00
CA TYR A 260 9.72 -11.12 7.75
C TYR A 260 11.12 -10.56 8.02
N PHE A 261 11.19 -9.30 8.44
CA PHE A 261 12.44 -8.63 8.74
C PHE A 261 12.60 -8.40 10.24
N GLU A 262 13.84 -8.40 10.70
CA GLU A 262 14.26 -7.90 12.00
C GLU A 262 15.31 -6.81 11.80
N ALA A 263 15.20 -5.73 12.55
CA ALA A 263 16.24 -4.70 12.60
C ALA A 263 16.59 -4.38 14.05
N GLU A 264 17.87 -4.11 14.30
CA GLU A 264 18.40 -3.57 15.54
C GLU A 264 19.11 -2.24 15.26
N ALA A 265 18.74 -1.18 15.98
CA ALA A 265 19.43 0.10 15.93
C ALA A 265 20.66 0.11 16.87
N ASN A 266 21.63 0.99 16.62
CA ASN A 266 22.79 1.17 17.52
C ASN A 266 22.41 1.60 18.95
N SER A 267 21.18 2.07 19.16
CA SER A 267 20.59 2.36 20.47
C SER A 267 20.18 1.10 21.25
N GLY A 268 20.18 -0.08 20.61
CA GLY A 268 19.66 -1.34 21.13
C GLY A 268 18.15 -1.54 20.93
N LYS A 269 17.46 -0.62 20.25
CA LYS A 269 16.05 -0.81 19.86
C LYS A 269 15.95 -1.87 18.77
N THR A 270 14.95 -2.74 18.90
CA THR A 270 14.65 -3.79 17.92
C THR A 270 13.22 -3.68 17.43
N ILE A 271 12.98 -3.99 16.15
CA ILE A 271 11.63 -4.10 15.60
C ILE A 271 11.56 -5.26 14.61
N LEU A 272 10.37 -5.87 14.51
CA LEU A 272 10.04 -6.84 13.47
C LEU A 272 9.11 -6.20 12.44
N ARG A 273 9.21 -6.61 11.19
CA ARG A 273 8.31 -6.20 10.10
C ARG A 273 7.82 -7.44 9.33
N PRO A 274 6.51 -7.79 9.39
CA PRO A 274 5.45 -7.12 10.14
C PRO A 274 5.65 -7.14 11.67
N LEU A 275 5.03 -6.21 12.39
CA LEU A 275 5.17 -6.09 13.85
C LEU A 275 4.75 -7.37 14.60
N THR A 276 3.83 -8.14 14.00
CA THR A 276 3.25 -9.37 14.54
C THR A 276 4.02 -10.63 14.17
N ALA A 277 5.16 -10.52 13.50
CA ALA A 277 6.01 -11.66 13.21
C ALA A 277 6.38 -12.46 14.48
N PRO A 278 6.50 -13.80 14.38
CA PRO A 278 6.39 -14.60 13.14
C PRO A 278 4.94 -14.94 12.74
N ALA A 279 3.93 -14.56 13.52
CA ALA A 279 2.53 -14.89 13.21
C ALA A 279 1.97 -14.07 12.02
N GLY A 280 2.45 -12.84 11.84
CA GLY A 280 2.30 -12.08 10.60
C GLY A 280 3.58 -12.12 9.79
N TYR A 281 3.47 -12.29 8.48
CA TYR A 281 4.58 -12.38 7.54
C TYR A 281 4.16 -11.82 6.18
N PHE A 282 5.13 -11.58 5.32
CA PHE A 282 4.93 -11.43 3.88
C PHE A 282 5.11 -12.78 3.20
N ASP A 283 4.56 -12.93 2.00
CA ASP A 283 4.76 -14.11 1.19
C ASP A 283 4.74 -13.81 -0.30
N PHE A 284 5.31 -14.74 -1.07
CA PHE A 284 5.22 -14.82 -2.52
C PHE A 284 5.36 -16.28 -2.97
N ASP A 285 4.82 -16.59 -4.14
CA ASP A 285 4.87 -17.93 -4.72
C ASP A 285 6.07 -18.11 -5.65
N VAL A 286 6.62 -19.32 -5.63
CA VAL A 286 7.69 -19.77 -6.52
C VAL A 286 7.08 -20.67 -7.58
N VAL A 287 7.18 -20.27 -8.83
CA VAL A 287 6.57 -20.98 -9.96
C VAL A 287 7.60 -21.77 -10.74
N VAL A 288 7.12 -22.81 -11.41
CA VAL A 288 7.89 -23.50 -12.45
C VAL A 288 8.33 -22.45 -13.45
N CYS A 289 9.62 -22.47 -13.80
CA CYS A 289 10.14 -21.66 -14.88
C CYS A 289 9.53 -22.16 -16.19
N VAL A 290 8.33 -21.67 -16.51
CA VAL A 290 7.79 -21.82 -17.84
C VAL A 290 8.77 -21.08 -18.73
N ASN A 291 9.28 -21.74 -19.77
CA ASN A 291 9.89 -21.00 -20.87
C ASN A 291 8.80 -20.09 -21.40
N THR A 292 8.77 -18.86 -20.90
CA THR A 292 7.91 -17.80 -21.41
C THR A 292 8.16 -17.76 -22.90
N SER A 293 7.08 -17.80 -23.67
CA SER A 293 7.14 -17.63 -25.12
C SER A 293 8.12 -16.50 -25.42
N GLU A 294 9.15 -16.79 -26.22
CA GLU A 294 10.05 -15.75 -26.69
C GLU A 294 9.20 -14.61 -27.26
N ILE A 295 9.59 -13.36 -26.99
CA ILE A 295 8.93 -12.21 -27.62
C ILE A 295 8.92 -12.46 -29.12
N ASP A 296 7.72 -12.65 -29.69
CA ASP A 296 7.53 -12.63 -31.12
C ASP A 296 7.53 -11.16 -31.56
N PRO A 297 8.55 -10.68 -32.29
CA PRO A 297 8.64 -9.28 -32.69
C PRO A 297 7.50 -8.83 -33.60
N GLU A 298 6.77 -9.77 -34.22
CA GLU A 298 5.58 -9.44 -35.01
C GLU A 298 4.31 -9.31 -34.14
N ALA A 299 4.25 -9.98 -32.99
CA ALA A 299 3.08 -10.02 -32.12
C ALA A 299 3.18 -9.16 -30.84
N THR A 300 4.39 -8.68 -30.49
CA THR A 300 4.65 -7.86 -29.31
C THR A 300 5.44 -6.60 -29.67
N ARG A 301 4.91 -5.44 -29.28
CA ARG A 301 5.47 -4.14 -29.62
C ARG A 301 5.63 -3.29 -28.37
N LEU A 302 6.87 -2.89 -28.08
CA LEU A 302 7.15 -1.76 -27.20
C LEU A 302 6.92 -0.49 -28.02
N LEU A 303 5.81 0.20 -27.75
CA LEU A 303 5.43 1.43 -28.43
C LEU A 303 6.23 2.61 -27.86
N ASP A 304 6.23 3.74 -28.57
CA ASP A 304 7.06 4.88 -28.20
C ASP A 304 6.79 5.36 -26.77
N VAL A 305 7.82 5.30 -25.93
CA VAL A 305 7.77 5.81 -24.55
C VAL A 305 7.62 7.33 -24.57
N PHE A 306 6.63 7.86 -23.83
CA PHE A 306 6.32 9.29 -23.82
C PHE A 306 5.98 9.84 -22.42
N PRO A 307 6.36 11.08 -22.11
CA PRO A 307 7.15 11.99 -22.93
C PRO A 307 8.62 11.57 -23.04
N ASN A 308 9.25 11.83 -24.18
CA ASN A 308 10.69 11.64 -24.39
C ASN A 308 11.23 12.89 -25.13
N PRO A 309 12.02 13.77 -24.48
CA PRO A 309 12.63 13.59 -23.17
C PRO A 309 11.64 13.63 -21.98
N ALA A 310 11.84 12.74 -21.02
CA ALA A 310 11.07 12.58 -19.80
C ALA A 310 11.55 13.54 -18.70
N SER A 311 10.63 14.02 -17.87
CA SER A 311 10.94 14.90 -16.71
C SER A 311 10.02 14.66 -15.50
N ALA A 312 9.06 13.74 -15.64
CA ALA A 312 8.06 13.38 -14.64
C ALA A 312 7.48 12.01 -15.01
N ILE A 313 6.23 11.72 -14.61
CA ILE A 313 5.49 10.52 -15.00
C ILE A 313 5.58 10.29 -16.51
N THR A 314 6.10 9.12 -16.86
CA THR A 314 6.40 8.68 -18.21
C THR A 314 5.71 7.36 -18.49
N CYS A 315 4.97 7.31 -19.60
CA CYS A 315 4.19 6.17 -20.06
C CYS A 315 5.03 5.26 -20.94
N ILE A 316 4.94 3.96 -20.68
CA ILE A 316 5.51 2.86 -21.44
C ILE A 316 4.35 2.04 -22.00
N PRO A 317 3.92 2.32 -23.23
CA PRO A 317 2.89 1.56 -23.90
C PRO A 317 3.45 0.24 -24.46
N VAL A 318 2.79 -0.88 -24.16
CA VAL A 318 3.11 -2.21 -24.69
C VAL A 318 1.87 -2.78 -25.36
N GLU A 319 2.00 -3.22 -26.60
CA GLU A 319 0.92 -3.83 -27.39
C GLU A 319 1.25 -5.29 -27.68
N ASN A 320 0.34 -6.21 -27.33
CA ASN A 320 0.51 -7.65 -27.58
C ASN A 320 -0.72 -8.26 -28.26
N GLU A 321 -0.55 -9.17 -29.20
CA GLU A 321 -1.69 -9.91 -29.80
C GLU A 321 -2.26 -11.00 -28.87
N SER A 322 -1.47 -11.49 -27.91
CA SER A 322 -1.85 -12.50 -26.92
C SER A 322 -1.19 -12.20 -25.57
N PRO A 323 -1.71 -12.72 -24.44
CA PRO A 323 -1.09 -12.48 -23.15
C PRO A 323 0.35 -13.04 -23.11
N ILE A 324 1.28 -12.27 -22.54
CA ILE A 324 2.69 -12.66 -22.37
C ILE A 324 3.13 -12.47 -20.93
N SER A 325 3.95 -13.37 -20.40
CA SER A 325 4.63 -13.15 -19.11
C SER A 325 5.96 -12.46 -19.36
N ALA A 326 6.10 -11.22 -18.88
CA ALA A 326 7.24 -10.35 -19.20
C ALA A 326 7.61 -9.42 -18.03
N SER A 327 8.83 -8.89 -18.04
CA SER A 327 9.26 -7.76 -17.21
C SER A 327 9.54 -6.51 -18.03
N ILE A 328 9.27 -5.35 -17.46
CA ILE A 328 9.67 -4.03 -17.97
C ILE A 328 10.65 -3.47 -16.97
N GLU A 329 11.88 -3.24 -17.40
CA GLU A 329 12.99 -2.78 -16.57
C GLU A 329 13.53 -1.46 -17.09
N LEU A 330 13.88 -0.56 -16.18
CA LEU A 330 14.62 0.66 -16.45
C LEU A 330 16.09 0.38 -16.16
N ASN A 331 16.95 0.51 -17.17
CA ASN A 331 18.38 0.30 -17.06
C ASN A 331 19.17 1.60 -17.30
N ASN A 332 20.33 1.73 -16.66
CA ASN A 332 21.30 2.78 -16.96
C ASN A 332 22.17 2.41 -18.19
N VAL A 333 23.07 3.32 -18.59
CA VAL A 333 23.99 3.11 -19.72
C VAL A 333 25.00 1.95 -19.54
N LEU A 334 25.19 1.48 -18.30
CA LEU A 334 26.02 0.32 -17.99
C LEU A 334 25.23 -1.00 -18.06
N GLY A 335 23.93 -0.94 -18.34
CA GLY A 335 23.04 -2.09 -18.40
C GLY A 335 22.56 -2.58 -17.02
N GLN A 336 22.84 -1.85 -15.95
CA GLN A 336 22.35 -2.18 -14.60
C GLN A 336 20.87 -1.78 -14.49
N THR A 337 20.05 -2.66 -13.90
CA THR A 337 18.64 -2.36 -13.61
C THR A 337 18.55 -1.37 -12.46
N ILE A 338 18.00 -0.19 -12.75
CA ILE A 338 17.71 0.88 -11.79
C ILE A 338 16.36 0.62 -11.12
N LYS A 339 15.38 0.18 -11.91
CA LYS A 339 14.03 -0.11 -11.41
C LYS A 339 13.36 -1.18 -12.27
N THR A 340 12.69 -2.14 -11.65
CA THR A 340 11.72 -2.98 -12.34
C THR A 340 10.38 -2.24 -12.31
N ILE A 341 9.87 -1.84 -13.48
CA ILE A 341 8.63 -1.07 -13.63
C ILE A 341 7.42 -2.01 -13.60
N PHE A 342 7.57 -3.18 -14.19
CA PHE A 342 6.55 -4.21 -14.22
C PHE A 342 7.22 -5.59 -14.30
N ARG A 343 6.60 -6.60 -13.70
CA ARG A 343 6.93 -8.01 -13.94
C ARG A 343 5.65 -8.82 -13.70
N GLY A 344 5.26 -9.65 -14.66
CA GLY A 344 4.03 -10.43 -14.60
C GLY A 344 3.41 -10.64 -15.97
N GLU A 345 2.12 -10.97 -16.02
CA GLU A 345 1.40 -11.14 -17.28
C GLU A 345 0.92 -9.80 -17.85
N ILE A 346 1.35 -9.48 -19.08
CA ILE A 346 0.80 -8.38 -19.88
C ILE A 346 -0.33 -8.96 -20.73
N PRO A 347 -1.58 -8.47 -20.59
CA PRO A 347 -2.71 -9.00 -21.35
C PRO A 347 -2.58 -8.70 -22.85
N ALA A 348 -3.42 -9.36 -23.65
CA ALA A 348 -3.59 -9.01 -25.06
C ALA A 348 -4.22 -7.60 -25.20
N GLY A 349 -3.80 -6.87 -26.24
CA GLY A 349 -4.14 -5.47 -26.47
C GLY A 349 -3.05 -4.51 -26.00
N GLU A 350 -3.40 -3.22 -25.90
CA GLU A 350 -2.50 -2.18 -25.42
C GLU A 350 -2.59 -2.06 -23.90
N SER A 351 -1.46 -2.22 -23.22
CA SER A 351 -1.26 -1.99 -21.79
C SER A 351 -0.32 -0.81 -21.57
N LYS A 352 -0.57 -0.03 -20.51
CA LYS A 352 0.23 1.16 -20.20
C LYS A 352 0.86 1.01 -18.82
N TYR A 353 2.17 1.16 -18.79
CA TYR A 353 2.97 1.14 -17.57
C TYR A 353 3.60 2.50 -17.36
N PHE A 354 3.94 2.83 -16.12
CA PHE A 354 4.39 4.18 -15.78
C PHE A 354 5.59 4.14 -14.85
N PHE A 355 6.50 5.09 -15.03
CA PHE A 355 7.53 5.40 -14.05
C PHE A 355 7.68 6.91 -13.90
N ASP A 356 8.14 7.36 -12.74
CA ASP A 356 8.40 8.78 -12.50
C ASP A 356 9.87 9.13 -12.79
N ALA A 357 10.09 9.85 -13.89
CA ALA A 357 11.43 10.28 -14.28
C ALA A 357 11.97 11.43 -13.43
N ALA A 358 11.14 12.11 -12.62
CA ALA A 358 11.61 13.19 -11.74
C ALA A 358 12.56 12.70 -10.64
N GLN A 359 12.58 11.39 -10.38
CA GLN A 359 13.43 10.74 -9.39
C GLN A 359 14.80 10.30 -9.95
N LEU A 360 15.08 10.57 -11.22
CA LEU A 360 16.28 10.11 -11.91
C LEU A 360 17.19 11.29 -12.27
N ASP A 361 18.50 11.07 -12.23
CA ASP A 361 19.46 12.05 -12.72
C ASP A 361 19.29 12.26 -14.23
N SER A 362 19.47 13.50 -14.69
CA SER A 362 19.42 13.85 -16.11
C SER A 362 20.42 13.00 -16.90
N GLY A 363 19.96 12.30 -17.93
CA GLY A 363 20.80 11.32 -18.62
C GLY A 363 20.05 10.42 -19.59
N MET A 364 20.76 9.46 -20.16
CA MET A 364 20.20 8.44 -21.03
C MET A 364 19.93 7.17 -20.23
N TYR A 365 18.73 6.62 -20.39
CA TYR A 365 18.30 5.36 -19.81
C TYR A 365 17.70 4.47 -20.89
N PHE A 366 17.45 3.21 -20.54
CA PHE A 366 16.88 2.22 -21.43
C PHE A 366 15.69 1.55 -20.77
N ILE A 367 14.56 1.51 -21.46
CA ILE A 367 13.43 0.65 -21.11
C ILE A 367 13.64 -0.68 -21.82
N ARG A 368 13.66 -1.76 -21.05
CA ARG A 368 13.81 -3.13 -21.52
C ARG A 368 12.55 -3.91 -21.20
N LEU A 369 11.81 -4.30 -22.23
CA LEU A 369 10.77 -5.32 -22.15
C LEU A 369 11.43 -6.69 -22.35
N LYS A 370 11.34 -7.60 -21.39
CA LYS A 370 11.97 -8.92 -21.41
C LYS A 370 10.90 -10.01 -21.25
N SER A 371 10.90 -11.00 -22.14
CA SER A 371 10.17 -12.27 -21.99
C SER A 371 11.11 -13.40 -22.41
N GLY A 372 11.42 -14.28 -21.46
CA GLY A 372 12.33 -15.41 -21.66
C GLY A 372 13.74 -14.96 -22.00
N ASN A 373 14.27 -15.48 -23.11
CA ASN A 373 15.57 -15.10 -23.65
C ASN A 373 15.51 -13.88 -24.59
N SER A 374 14.32 -13.36 -24.88
CA SER A 374 14.13 -12.25 -25.80
C SER A 374 13.90 -10.95 -25.04
N SER A 375 14.42 -9.85 -25.60
CA SER A 375 14.17 -8.51 -25.06
C SER A 375 14.04 -7.47 -26.16
N ILE A 376 13.11 -6.54 -26.00
CA ILE A 376 13.00 -5.30 -26.78
C ILE A 376 13.51 -4.15 -25.91
N VAL A 377 14.37 -3.30 -26.47
CA VAL A 377 14.95 -2.17 -25.74
C VAL A 377 14.66 -0.88 -26.47
N GLN A 378 14.18 0.12 -25.74
CA GLN A 378 14.00 1.49 -26.22
C GLN A 378 14.79 2.47 -25.35
N SER A 379 15.50 3.41 -25.96
CA SER A 379 16.19 4.46 -25.21
C SER A 379 15.24 5.60 -24.82
N ILE A 380 15.49 6.18 -23.66
CA ILE A 380 14.80 7.37 -23.16
C ILE A 380 15.80 8.38 -22.61
N VAL A 381 15.54 9.65 -22.84
CA VAL A 381 16.31 10.76 -22.27
C VAL A 381 15.55 11.34 -21.10
N VAL A 382 16.15 11.39 -19.92
CA VAL A 382 15.63 12.09 -18.75
C VAL A 382 16.28 13.47 -18.66
N LYS A 383 15.48 14.50 -18.38
CA LYS A 383 15.88 15.90 -18.28
C LYS A 383 15.95 16.43 -16.87
#